data_AF-A0A932GES5-F1
#
_entry.id   AF-A0A932GES5-F1
#
_cell.length_a   1.000
_cell.length_b   1.000
_cell.length_c   1.000
_cell.angle_alpha   90.00
_cell.angle_beta   90.00
_cell.angle_gamma   90.00
#
_symmetry.space_group_name_H-M   'P 1'
#
loop_
_entity.id
_entity.type
_entity.pdbx_description
1 polymer ?
#
loop_
_entity_poly.entity_id
_entity_poly.type
_entity_poly.pdbx_seq_one_letter_code
_entity_poly.pdbx_strand_id
1 'polypeptide(L)' 'MTVEIGEHLTIEDVVKVARERAAVALSHHARGRVERSRAVVERLAADARPIYGI' A
#
# COMPACT_ATOMS: atom_id res chain seq x y z
N MET A 1 -12.91 -14.93 -6.27
CA MET A 1 -13.15 -13.47 -6.39
C MET A 1 -11.97 -12.75 -5.75
N THR A 2 -11.43 -11.72 -6.41
CA THR A 2 -10.26 -10.98 -5.92
C THR A 2 -10.68 -9.56 -5.53
N VAL A 3 -10.26 -9.10 -4.35
CA VAL A 3 -10.42 -7.71 -3.91
C VAL A 3 -9.16 -6.95 -4.30
N GLU A 4 -9.32 -5.90 -5.09
CA GLU A 4 -8.22 -5.02 -5.49
C GLU A 4 -8.02 -3.92 -4.46
N ILE A 5 -6.82 -3.81 -3.90
CA ILE A 5 -6.43 -2.80 -2.92
C ILE A 5 -5.60 -1.73 -3.61
N GLY A 6 -5.95 -0.48 -3.32
CA GLY A 6 -5.24 0.64 -3.91
C GLY A 6 -6.08 1.91 -4.01
N GLU A 7 -7.38 1.82 -3.80
CA GLU A 7 -8.30 2.94 -3.74
C GLU A 7 -9.24 2.76 -2.53
N HIS A 8 -10.40 3.42 -2.55
CA HIS A 8 -11.43 3.25 -1.52
C HIS A 8 -11.94 1.81 -1.45
N LEU A 9 -12.04 1.29 -0.22
CA LEU A 9 -12.62 -0.01 0.07
C LEU A 9 -13.97 0.17 0.75
N THR A 10 -14.87 -0.79 0.52
CA THR A 10 -16.14 -0.89 1.24
C THR A 10 -16.01 -1.81 2.45
N ILE A 11 -17.00 -1.78 3.35
CA ILE A 11 -17.05 -2.72 4.49
C ILE A 11 -17.23 -4.14 3.97
N GLU A 12 -17.99 -4.31 2.89
CA GLU A 12 -18.21 -5.58 2.21
C GLU A 12 -16.89 -6.17 1.69
N ASP A 13 -15.98 -5.34 1.18
CA ASP A 13 -14.65 -5.79 0.73
C ASP A 13 -13.81 -6.31 1.91
N VAL A 14 -13.92 -5.66 3.08
CA VAL A 14 -13.29 -6.14 4.31
C VAL A 14 -13.86 -7.50 4.73
N VAL A 15 -15.18 -7.67 4.68
CA VAL A 15 -15.85 -8.94 4.99
C VAL A 15 -15.39 -10.06 4.06
N LYS A 16 -15.35 -9.81 2.75
CA LYS A 16 -14.87 -10.78 1.75
C LYS A 16 -13.46 -11.28 2.04
N VAL A 17 -12.55 -10.39 2.40
CA VAL A 17 -11.17 -10.78 2.71
C VAL A 17 -11.13 -11.52 4.05
N ALA A 18 -11.69 -10.94 5.11
CA ALA A 18 -11.51 -11.42 6.48
C ALA A 18 -12.28 -12.71 6.78
N ARG A 19 -13.49 -12.88 6.22
CA ARG A 19 -14.39 -14.00 6.54
C ARG A 19 -14.50 -15.01 5.42
N GLU A 20 -14.45 -14.55 4.17
CA GLU A 20 -14.66 -15.41 2.99
C GLU A 20 -13.36 -15.82 2.30
N ARG A 21 -12.21 -15.33 2.80
CA ARG A 21 -10.86 -15.62 2.26
C ARG A 21 -10.74 -15.26 0.78
N ALA A 22 -11.36 -14.16 0.36
CA ALA A 22 -11.17 -13.63 -0.99
C ALA A 22 -9.68 -13.35 -1.23
N ALA A 23 -9.22 -13.65 -2.45
CA ALA A 23 -7.86 -13.31 -2.85
C ALA A 23 -7.69 -11.79 -2.89
N VAL A 24 -6.47 -11.31 -2.70
CA VAL A 24 -6.15 -9.88 -2.67
C VAL A 24 -5.10 -9.57 -3.72
N ALA A 25 -5.27 -8.47 -4.43
CA ALA A 25 -4.27 -7.93 -5.35
C ALA A 25 -4.09 -6.44 -5.12
N LEU A 26 -2.88 -5.93 -5.36
CA LEU A 26 -2.67 -4.48 -5.44
C LEU A 26 -3.07 -3.96 -6.83
N SER A 27 -3.71 -2.80 -6.88
CA SER A 27 -3.95 -2.10 -8.14
C SER A 27 -2.63 -1.66 -8.77
N HIS A 28 -2.61 -1.51 -10.09
CA HIS A 28 -1.43 -1.01 -10.81
C HIS A 28 -1.03 0.40 -10.32
N HIS A 29 -2.01 1.27 -10.08
CA HIS A 29 -1.77 2.63 -9.60
C HIS A 29 -1.17 2.65 -8.18
N ALA A 30 -1.65 1.77 -7.29
CA ALA A 30 -1.13 1.68 -5.92
C ALA A 30 0.33 1.23 -5.88
N ARG A 31 0.72 0.24 -6.70
CA ARG A 31 2.13 -0.17 -6.82
C ARG A 31 3.03 1.01 -7.17
N GLY A 32 2.67 1.76 -8.21
CA GLY A 32 3.45 2.94 -8.62
C GLY A 32 3.49 4.05 -7.55
N ARG A 33 2.42 4.26 -6.78
CA ARG A 33 2.43 5.23 -5.66
C ARG A 33 3.36 4.78 -4.53
N VAL A 34 3.35 3.50 -4.17
CA VAL A 34 4.23 2.93 -3.14
C VAL A 34 5.69 3.02 -3.56
N GLU A 35 6.02 2.69 -4.81
CA GLU A 35 7.39 2.82 -5.34
C GLU A 35 7.90 4.26 -5.25
N ARG A 36 7.09 5.24 -5.64
CA ARG A 36 7.46 6.67 -5.51
C ARG A 36 7.63 7.11 -4.07
N SER A 37 6.76 6.63 -3.17
CA SER A 37 6.88 6.90 -1.73
C SER A 37 8.19 6.33 -1.17
N ARG A 38 8.53 5.09 -1.53
CA ARG A 38 9.77 4.43 -1.12
C ARG A 38 11.01 5.20 -1.58
N ALA A 39 11.04 5.68 -2.82
CA ALA A 39 12.16 6.47 -3.34
C ALA A 39 12.40 7.77 -2.54
N VAL A 40 11.35 8.35 -1.94
CA VAL A 40 11.50 9.51 -1.04
C VAL A 40 12.18 9.09 0.26
N VAL A 41 11.72 8.00 0.88
CA VAL A 41 12.33 7.47 2.12
C VAL A 41 13.79 7.12 1.89
N GLU A 42 14.11 6.44 0.80
CA GLU A 42 15.49 6.05 0.46
C GLU A 42 16.40 7.28 0.27
N ARG A 43 15.91 8.34 -0.39
CA ARG A 43 16.66 9.60 -0.51
C ARG A 43 16.89 10.26 0.84
N LEU A 44 15.89 10.25 1.71
CA LEU A 44 15.96 10.87 3.04
C LEU A 44 16.89 10.08 3.97
N ALA A 45 16.86 8.75 3.92
CA ALA A 45 17.76 7.89 4.70
C ALA A 45 19.24 7.99 4.26
N ALA A 46 19.49 8.40 3.01
CA ALA A 46 20.83 8.66 2.50
C ALA A 46 21.36 10.07 2.86
N ASP A 47 20.51 10.96 3.36
CA ASP A 47 20.88 12.31 3.82
C ASP A 47 21.40 12.23 5.26
N ALA A 48 22.33 13.12 5.63
CA ALA A 48 22.87 13.19 7.00
C ALA A 48 21.88 13.86 7.99
N ARG A 49 20.78 14.43 7.50
CA ARG A 49 19.75 15.06 8.32
C ARG A 49 18.89 13.99 9.01
N PRO A 50 18.86 13.93 10.35
CA PRO A 50 18.06 12.94 11.07
C PRO A 50 16.57 13.23 10.90
N ILE A 51 15.80 12.19 10.58
CA ILE A 51 14.34 12.25 10.45
C ILE A 51 13.73 11.25 11.42
N TYR A 52 12.68 11.67 12.12
CA TYR A 52 12.05 10.80 13.09
C TYR A 52 11.38 9.61 12.39
N GLY A 53 11.82 8.40 12.71
CA GLY A 53 11.28 7.16 12.13
C GLY A 53 11.74 6.86 10.71
N ILE A 54 12.73 7.58 10.18
CA ILE A 54 13.46 7.30 8.93
C ILE A 54 14.95 7.38 9.22
#